data_AF-L5NZW1-F1
#
_entry.id   AF-L5NZW1-F1
#
_cell.length_a   1.000
_cell.length_b   1.000
_cell.length_c   1.000
_cell.angle_alpha   90.00
_cell.angle_beta   90.00
_cell.angle_gamma   90.00
#
_symmetry.space_group_name_H-M   'P 1'
#
loop_
_entity.id
_entity.type
_entity.pdbx_description
1 polymer ?
#
loop_
_entity_poly.entity_id
_entity_poly.type
_entity_poly.pdbx_seq_one_letter_code
_entity_poly.pdbx_strand_id
1 'polypeptide(L)'
;MSNSAVGCGMHTDDNENPADWLSVPEDVILEACGNPPLPELGIVEQVWETDPIPEAEVPKAAAKAVDTLSFADVPEGGEVALGVGSRGIANLPDIVAGVVDAVSEAGYEPFVFPAMGSHG
;
A
#
# COMPACT_ATOMS: atom_id res chain seq x y z
N MET A 1 37.67 9.33 23.02
CA MET A 1 36.22 9.09 23.03
C MET A 1 35.52 10.44 22.92
N SER A 2 34.92 10.73 21.77
CA SER A 2 33.83 11.69 21.65
C SER A 2 33.15 11.37 20.32
N ASN A 3 31.96 10.78 20.42
CA ASN A 3 31.05 10.63 19.29
C ASN A 3 30.52 12.01 18.93
N SER A 4 30.65 12.41 17.67
CA SER A 4 29.80 13.45 17.09
C SER A 4 28.94 12.78 16.04
N ALA A 5 27.66 12.60 16.37
CA ALA A 5 26.65 12.10 15.47
C ALA A 5 26.46 13.12 14.34
N VAL A 6 26.63 12.68 13.09
CA VAL A 6 26.20 13.44 11.92
C VAL A 6 24.68 13.34 11.89
N GLY A 7 24.01 14.39 12.38
CA GLY A 7 22.57 14.57 12.19
C GLY A 7 22.31 14.92 10.73
N CYS A 8 21.67 14.02 10.00
CA CYS A 8 21.05 14.34 8.72
C CYS A 8 19.77 15.12 9.03
N GLY A 9 19.88 16.45 9.07
CA GLY A 9 18.72 17.32 9.16
C GLY A 9 18.06 17.41 7.80
N MET A 10 16.86 16.84 7.65
CA MET A 10 15.97 17.19 6.54
C MET A 10 15.53 18.65 6.78
N HIS A 11 16.11 19.56 6.00
CA HIS A 11 15.52 20.88 5.80
C HIS A 11 14.46 20.69 4.73
N THR A 12 13.19 20.65 5.14
CA THR A 12 12.08 20.65 4.19
C THR A 12 11.76 22.11 3.88
N ASP A 13 12.26 22.61 2.75
CA ASP A 13 11.69 23.81 2.15
C ASP A 13 10.31 23.42 1.59
N ASP A 14 9.25 24.04 2.12
CA ASP A 14 7.83 23.78 1.77
C ASP A 14 7.44 24.17 0.32
N ASN A 15 8.43 24.39 -0.54
CA ASN A 15 8.27 24.89 -1.91
C ASN A 15 8.94 24.03 -2.99
N GLU A 16 9.54 22.89 -2.62
CA GLU A 16 10.09 21.92 -3.56
C GLU A 16 9.08 20.77 -3.75
N ASN A 17 8.71 20.49 -5.01
CA ASN A 17 7.82 19.38 -5.31
C ASN A 17 8.55 18.06 -5.02
N PRO A 18 8.03 17.19 -4.15
CA PRO A 18 8.72 15.96 -3.81
C PRO A 18 8.92 14.99 -4.99
N ALA A 19 8.21 15.21 -6.09
CA ALA A 19 8.48 14.48 -7.34
C ALA A 19 9.90 14.75 -7.89
N ASP A 20 10.44 15.95 -7.68
CA ASP A 20 11.71 16.39 -8.28
C ASP A 20 12.93 15.63 -7.72
N TRP A 21 12.82 15.03 -6.52
CA TRP A 21 13.86 14.18 -5.92
C TRP A 21 13.61 12.67 -6.08
N LEU A 22 12.42 12.27 -6.53
CA LEU A 22 12.03 10.87 -6.72
C LEU A 22 12.11 10.41 -8.19
N SER A 23 12.09 11.35 -9.15
CA SER A 23 12.18 11.04 -10.57
C SER A 23 13.59 11.21 -11.11
N VAL A 24 14.11 10.16 -11.76
CA VAL A 24 15.35 10.24 -12.54
C VAL A 24 14.99 10.60 -13.98
N PRO A 25 15.65 11.60 -14.60
CA PRO A 25 15.47 11.92 -16.01
C PRO A 25 15.72 10.71 -16.93
N GLU A 26 14.95 10.61 -18.02
CA GLU A 26 15.04 9.49 -18.98
C GLU A 26 16.45 9.33 -19.57
N ASP A 27 17.09 10.44 -19.93
CA ASP A 27 18.44 10.45 -20.49
C ASP A 27 19.47 9.86 -19.52
N VAL A 28 19.37 10.16 -18.23
CA VAL A 28 20.22 9.58 -17.18
C VAL A 28 20.00 8.07 -17.06
N ILE A 29 18.74 7.60 -17.16
CA ILE A 29 18.41 6.16 -17.14
C ILE A 29 19.02 5.45 -18.35
N LEU A 30 18.83 6.02 -19.55
CA LEU A 30 19.36 5.47 -20.79
C LEU A 30 20.89 5.40 -20.77
N GLU A 31 21.56 6.46 -20.31
CA GLU A 31 23.02 6.48 -20.15
C GLU A 31 23.49 5.39 -19.18
N ALA A 32 22.88 5.29 -17.99
CA ALA A 32 23.22 4.28 -16.99
C ALA A 32 23.02 2.84 -17.48
N CYS A 33 22.02 2.62 -18.35
CA CYS A 33 21.75 1.33 -18.98
C CYS A 33 22.62 1.06 -20.23
N GLY A 34 23.50 1.97 -20.64
CA GLY A 34 24.39 1.81 -21.79
C GLY A 34 23.75 2.09 -23.15
N ASN A 35 22.72 2.94 -23.19
CA ASN A 35 21.98 3.33 -24.39
C ASN A 35 21.53 2.14 -25.26
N PRO A 36 20.85 1.13 -24.70
CA PRO A 36 20.34 0.03 -25.50
C PRO A 36 19.25 0.55 -26.45
N PRO A 37 19.15 0.01 -27.68
CA PRO A 37 17.99 0.31 -28.52
C PRO A 37 16.73 -0.21 -27.82
N LEU A 38 15.78 0.68 -27.57
CA LEU A 38 14.47 0.30 -27.05
C LEU A 38 13.68 -0.45 -28.13
N PRO A 39 12.88 -1.47 -27.76
CA PRO A 39 11.99 -2.12 -28.70
C PRO A 39 10.90 -1.15 -29.19
N GLU A 40 10.23 -1.47 -30.29
CA GLU A 40 9.03 -0.73 -30.68
C GLU A 40 7.97 -0.84 -29.58
N LEU A 41 7.58 0.30 -29.00
CA LEU A 41 6.56 0.38 -27.97
C LEU A 41 5.22 0.78 -28.61
N GLY A 42 4.16 0.08 -28.22
CA GLY A 42 2.79 0.44 -28.57
C GLY A 42 2.06 1.01 -27.35
N ILE A 43 1.16 1.97 -27.58
CA ILE A 43 0.25 2.43 -26.52
C ILE A 43 -0.84 1.38 -26.35
N VAL A 44 -1.03 0.91 -25.11
CA VAL A 44 -2.15 0.05 -24.73
C VAL A 44 -3.02 0.81 -23.75
N GLU A 45 -4.30 0.93 -24.08
CA GLU A 45 -5.31 1.42 -23.16
C GLU A 45 -6.12 0.23 -22.64
N GLN A 46 -6.26 0.14 -21.32
CA GLN A 46 -7.05 -0.89 -20.67
C GLN A 46 -8.38 -0.29 -20.21
N VAL A 47 -9.44 -0.56 -20.97
CA VAL A 47 -10.81 -0.13 -20.65
C VAL A 47 -11.54 -1.32 -20.03
N TRP A 48 -12.05 -1.14 -18.83
CA TRP A 48 -12.86 -2.15 -18.15
C TRP A 48 -14.32 -1.74 -18.13
N GLU A 49 -15.22 -2.67 -18.47
CA GLU A 49 -16.63 -2.55 -18.11
C GLU A 49 -16.78 -3.03 -16.66
N THR A 50 -16.96 -2.10 -15.72
CA THR A 50 -17.07 -2.41 -14.29
C THR A 50 -18.37 -1.87 -13.71
N ASP A 51 -18.86 -2.55 -12.67
CA ASP A 51 -19.86 -2.05 -11.74
C ASP A 51 -19.15 -1.84 -10.39
N PRO A 52 -18.51 -0.67 -10.17
CA PRO A 52 -17.65 -0.45 -9.02
C PRO A 52 -18.47 -0.26 -7.73
N ILE A 53 -17.90 -0.69 -6.61
CA ILE A 53 -18.42 -0.31 -5.30
C ILE A 53 -18.22 1.20 -5.13
N PRO A 54 -19.27 1.99 -4.81
CA PRO A 54 -19.12 3.40 -4.51
C PRO A 54 -18.14 3.60 -3.36
N GLU A 55 -17.24 4.59 -3.45
CA GLU A 55 -16.18 4.82 -2.44
C GLU A 55 -16.71 4.86 -1.00
N ALA A 56 -17.85 5.53 -0.79
CA ALA A 56 -18.50 5.62 0.53
C ALA A 56 -19.00 4.27 1.09
N GLU A 57 -19.23 3.27 0.23
CA GLU A 57 -19.67 1.92 0.63
C GLU A 57 -18.48 0.95 0.78
N VAL A 58 -17.26 1.33 0.39
CA VAL A 58 -16.07 0.45 0.44
C VAL A 58 -15.78 -0.07 1.85
N PRO A 59 -15.76 0.74 2.93
CA PRO A 59 -15.52 0.22 4.28
C PRO A 59 -16.54 -0.84 4.68
N LYS A 60 -17.82 -0.59 4.39
CA LYS A 60 -18.92 -1.49 4.73
C LYS A 60 -18.89 -2.78 3.91
N ALA A 61 -18.52 -2.70 2.64
CA ALA A 61 -18.33 -3.87 1.80
C ALA A 61 -17.16 -4.73 2.30
N ALA A 62 -16.06 -4.11 2.73
CA ALA A 62 -14.93 -4.79 3.33
C ALA A 62 -15.28 -5.45 4.68
N ALA A 63 -16.00 -4.72 5.56
CA ALA A 63 -16.51 -5.25 6.82
C ALA A 63 -17.39 -6.49 6.59
N LYS A 64 -18.33 -6.43 5.65
CA LYS A 64 -19.20 -7.56 5.30
C LYS A 64 -18.42 -8.79 4.80
N ALA A 65 -17.26 -8.61 4.18
CA ALA A 65 -16.43 -9.74 3.77
C ALA A 65 -15.91 -10.54 4.98
N VAL A 66 -15.69 -9.88 6.13
CA VAL A 66 -15.25 -10.52 7.38
C VAL A 66 -16.30 -11.52 7.88
N ASP A 67 -17.59 -11.25 7.70
CA ASP A 67 -18.70 -12.15 8.08
C ASP A 67 -18.60 -13.55 7.43
N THR A 68 -17.85 -13.68 6.34
CA THR A 68 -17.67 -14.95 5.63
C THR A 68 -16.52 -15.79 6.18
N LEU A 69 -15.70 -15.24 7.08
CA LEU A 69 -14.54 -15.90 7.66
C LEU A 69 -14.95 -16.74 8.88
N SER A 70 -14.26 -17.87 9.07
CA SER A 70 -14.42 -18.69 10.27
C SER A 70 -13.40 -18.28 11.32
N PHE A 71 -13.88 -17.94 12.52
CA PHE A 71 -13.05 -17.70 13.69
C PHE A 71 -13.10 -18.85 14.71
N ALA A 72 -13.63 -20.01 14.33
CA ALA A 72 -13.89 -21.13 15.26
C ALA A 72 -12.64 -21.62 16.01
N ASP A 73 -11.47 -21.52 15.39
CA ASP A 73 -10.19 -21.95 15.97
C ASP A 73 -9.38 -20.78 16.58
N VAL A 74 -9.90 -19.56 16.53
CA VAL A 74 -9.27 -18.38 17.14
C VAL A 74 -9.77 -18.28 18.58
N PRO A 75 -8.89 -18.24 19.59
CA PRO A 75 -9.28 -18.03 20.98
C PRO A 75 -10.15 -16.77 21.13
N GLU A 76 -11.12 -16.80 22.05
CA GLU A 76 -11.91 -15.60 22.39
C GLU A 76 -10.96 -14.45 22.79
N GLY A 77 -11.15 -13.26 22.21
CA GLY A 77 -10.24 -12.13 22.42
C GLY A 77 -8.85 -12.30 21.79
N GLY A 78 -8.65 -13.31 20.95
CA GLY A 78 -7.38 -13.60 20.29
C GLY A 78 -6.97 -12.52 19.29
N GLU A 79 -5.67 -12.49 19.00
CA GLU A 79 -5.09 -11.56 18.02
C GLU A 79 -5.32 -12.05 16.57
N VAL A 80 -5.63 -11.12 15.67
CA VAL A 80 -5.89 -11.39 14.25
C VAL A 80 -4.99 -10.51 13.39
N ALA A 81 -4.08 -11.13 12.66
CA ALA A 81 -3.18 -10.42 11.75
C ALA A 81 -3.89 -10.07 10.44
N LEU A 82 -3.94 -8.78 10.09
CA LEU A 82 -4.40 -8.31 8.78
C LEU A 82 -3.19 -8.14 7.87
N GLY A 83 -3.04 -9.06 6.91
CA GLY A 83 -2.04 -8.94 5.86
C GLY A 83 -2.38 -7.81 4.89
N VAL A 84 -1.62 -6.71 4.92
CA VAL A 84 -1.89 -5.52 4.08
C VAL A 84 -0.78 -5.32 3.06
N GLY A 85 -1.16 -5.20 1.79
CA GLY A 85 -0.27 -4.88 0.67
C GLY A 85 -0.93 -3.89 -0.29
N SER A 86 -0.17 -2.91 -0.79
CA SER A 86 -0.70 -1.78 -1.56
C SER A 86 -0.76 -2.00 -3.08
N ARG A 87 -0.10 -3.02 -3.61
CA ARG A 87 0.05 -3.22 -5.06
C ARG A 87 -1.30 -3.43 -5.74
N GLY A 88 -1.70 -2.45 -6.56
CA GLY A 88 -2.92 -2.52 -7.38
C GLY A 88 -4.22 -2.39 -6.60
N ILE A 89 -4.18 -1.97 -5.33
CA ILE A 89 -5.39 -1.79 -4.50
C ILE A 89 -5.67 -0.30 -4.32
N ALA A 90 -6.79 0.15 -4.87
CA ALA A 90 -7.36 1.47 -4.58
C ALA A 90 -8.10 1.46 -3.23
N ASN A 91 -8.28 2.64 -2.61
CA ASN A 91 -9.03 2.80 -1.35
C ASN A 91 -8.51 1.95 -0.18
N LEU A 92 -7.21 1.64 -0.18
CA LEU A 92 -6.58 0.78 0.83
C LEU A 92 -6.86 1.24 2.28
N PRO A 93 -6.81 2.55 2.63
CA PRO A 93 -7.12 2.98 4.00
C PRO A 93 -8.55 2.62 4.42
N ASP A 94 -9.53 2.84 3.55
CA ASP A 94 -10.95 2.60 3.80
C ASP A 94 -11.26 1.09 3.91
N ILE A 95 -10.65 0.29 3.05
CA ILE A 95 -10.75 -1.17 3.10
C ILE A 95 -10.18 -1.68 4.41
N VAL A 96 -8.96 -1.27 4.77
CA VAL A 96 -8.28 -1.74 5.98
C VAL A 96 -9.05 -1.31 7.23
N ALA A 97 -9.52 -0.06 7.29
CA ALA A 97 -10.33 0.43 8.41
C ALA A 97 -11.61 -0.41 8.57
N GLY A 98 -12.35 -0.66 7.48
CA GLY A 98 -13.58 -1.47 7.54
C GLY A 98 -13.34 -2.91 8.02
N VAL A 99 -12.21 -3.53 7.67
CA VAL A 99 -11.85 -4.85 8.18
C VAL A 99 -11.43 -4.81 9.65
N VAL A 100 -10.62 -3.81 10.05
CA VAL A 100 -10.21 -3.62 11.45
C VAL A 100 -11.44 -3.46 12.34
N ASP A 101 -12.36 -2.58 11.98
CA ASP A 101 -13.58 -2.33 12.75
C ASP A 101 -14.41 -3.60 12.89
N ALA A 102 -14.64 -4.34 11.81
CA ALA A 102 -15.42 -5.59 11.84
C ALA A 102 -14.77 -6.68 12.71
N VAL A 103 -13.44 -6.82 12.66
CA VAL A 103 -12.71 -7.79 13.49
C VAL A 103 -12.75 -7.39 14.96
N SER A 104 -12.59 -6.09 15.27
CA SER A 104 -12.74 -5.56 16.63
C SER A 104 -14.15 -5.73 17.19
N GLU A 105 -15.18 -5.44 16.39
CA GLU A 105 -16.59 -5.61 16.76
C GLU A 105 -16.96 -7.08 17.01
N ALA A 106 -16.30 -8.01 16.32
CA ALA A 106 -16.41 -9.45 16.57
C ALA A 106 -15.70 -9.91 17.86
N GLY A 107 -15.02 -9.00 18.57
CA GLY A 107 -14.39 -9.27 19.86
C GLY A 107 -12.95 -9.78 19.78
N TYR A 108 -12.26 -9.58 18.66
CA TYR A 108 -10.85 -9.94 18.45
C TYR A 108 -9.95 -8.71 18.45
N GLU A 109 -8.63 -8.92 18.59
CA GLU A 109 -7.64 -7.85 18.57
C GLU A 109 -6.92 -7.80 17.20
N PRO A 110 -7.32 -6.90 16.28
CA PRO A 110 -6.69 -6.80 14.97
C PRO A 110 -5.34 -6.08 15.03
N PHE A 111 -4.38 -6.53 14.24
CA PHE A 111 -3.14 -5.79 13.98
C PHE A 111 -2.72 -5.89 12.52
N VAL A 112 -2.12 -4.82 12.00
CA VAL A 112 -1.67 -4.76 10.61
C VAL A 112 -0.30 -5.41 10.48
N PHE A 113 -0.18 -6.35 9.55
CA PHE A 113 1.07 -7.01 9.18
C PHE A 113 1.37 -6.76 7.70
N PRO A 114 2.57 -6.28 7.33
CA PRO A 114 2.90 -6.03 5.93
C PRO A 114 2.97 -7.33 5.12
N ALA A 115 2.18 -7.44 4.07
CA ALA A 115 2.09 -8.63 3.21
C ALA A 115 2.85 -8.45 1.89
N MET A 116 4.08 -7.96 1.93
CA MET A 116 4.86 -7.63 0.72
C MET A 116 5.71 -8.79 0.16
N GLY A 117 5.87 -9.89 0.91
CA GLY A 117 6.71 -11.02 0.53
C GLY A 117 8.21 -10.72 0.72
N SER A 118 9.09 -11.26 -0.13
CA SER A 118 10.55 -11.04 -0.06
C SER A 118 11.01 -9.61 -0.41
N HIS A 119 10.07 -8.72 -0.73
CA HIS A 119 10.35 -7.34 -1.03
C HIS A 119 10.29 -6.58 0.30
N GLY A 120 11.46 -6.31 0.87
CA GLY A 120 11.63 -5.58 2.13
C GLY A 120 12.91 -4.77 2.10
#